data_AF-A0A524EZQ5-F1
#
_entry.id   AF-A0A524EZQ5-F1
#
_cell.length_a   1.000
_cell.length_b   1.000
_cell.length_c   1.000
_cell.angle_alpha   90.00
_cell.angle_beta   90.00
_cell.angle_gamma   90.00
#
_symmetry.space_group_name_H-M   'P 1'
#
loop_
_entity.id
_entity.type
_entity.pdbx_description
1 polymer ?
#
loop_
_entity_poly.entity_id
_entity_poly.type
_entity_poly.pdbx_seq_one_letter_code
_entity_poly.pdbx_strand_id
1 'polypeptide(L)'
;MNRYKIEQLEKYGKIKIKKVPNFNHKRSQEDYNKIIEETERELRQVQTMLNQKLNRVQNEILKICVNKILEVFRYYFDAFTWKENKQKNRLFKRYIRELKNFKKKYFGTGKNDRDLIDELMEKLIHRFLKQKREIIQLEEKLKSSKIAPFEDTIEIRDNKIRKLVD
;
A
#
# COMPACT_ATOMS: atom_id res chain seq x y z
N MET A 1 -14.63 -6.79 33.21
CA MET A 1 -14.84 -5.41 33.72
C MET A 1 -16.12 -4.87 33.09
N ASN A 2 -17.10 -4.42 33.88
CA ASN A 2 -18.43 -4.04 33.37
C ASN A 2 -18.33 -2.85 32.38
N ARG A 3 -18.99 -2.94 31.21
CA ARG A 3 -18.95 -1.91 30.14
C ARG A 3 -19.29 -0.50 30.66
N TYR A 4 -20.27 -0.44 31.55
CA TYR A 4 -20.68 0.75 32.29
C TYR A 4 -19.54 1.40 33.10
N LYS A 5 -18.65 0.59 33.69
CA LYS A 5 -17.50 1.07 34.49
C LYS A 5 -16.42 1.68 33.59
N ILE A 6 -16.24 1.17 32.38
CA ILE A 6 -15.29 1.70 31.40
C ILE A 6 -15.79 3.05 30.86
N GLU A 7 -17.06 3.14 30.50
CA GLU A 7 -17.69 4.39 30.02
C GLU A 7 -17.64 5.51 31.08
N GLN A 8 -17.87 5.19 32.35
CA GLN A 8 -17.72 6.16 33.44
C GLN A 8 -16.26 6.63 33.58
N LEU A 9 -15.29 5.72 33.56
CA LEU A 9 -13.87 6.07 33.69
C LEU A 9 -13.38 6.94 32.52
N GLU A 10 -13.90 6.71 31.32
CA GLU A 10 -13.63 7.54 30.15
C GLU A 10 -14.27 8.93 30.32
N LYS A 11 -15.53 9.01 30.77
CA LYS A 11 -16.24 10.27 31.03
C LYS A 11 -15.54 11.13 32.09
N TYR A 12 -14.95 10.51 33.11
CA TYR A 12 -14.14 11.17 34.13
C TYR A 12 -12.70 11.49 33.69
N GLY A 13 -12.33 11.20 32.44
CA GLY A 13 -11.00 11.48 31.89
C GLY A 13 -9.87 10.63 32.47
N LYS A 14 -10.20 9.58 33.24
CA LYS A 14 -9.22 8.71 33.91
C LYS A 14 -8.59 7.69 32.98
N ILE A 15 -9.33 7.31 31.95
CA ILE A 15 -8.85 6.51 30.82
C ILE A 15 -9.21 7.21 29.51
N LYS A 16 -8.54 6.84 28.44
CA LYS A 16 -8.94 7.17 27.07
C LYS A 16 -9.07 5.89 26.29
N ILE A 17 -10.23 5.64 25.70
CA ILE A 17 -10.37 4.54 24.75
C ILE A 17 -9.76 5.00 23.43
N LYS A 18 -8.72 4.30 22.98
CA LYS A 18 -8.13 4.48 21.66
C LYS A 18 -8.55 3.30 20.81
N LYS A 19 -9.21 3.59 19.69
CA LYS A 19 -9.31 2.60 18.61
C LYS A 19 -7.92 2.43 18.02
N VAL A 20 -7.31 1.27 18.27
CA VAL A 20 -6.11 0.85 17.55
C VAL A 20 -6.53 -0.17 16.52
N PRO A 21 -5.78 -0.29 15.41
CA PRO A 21 -6.10 -1.32 14.44
C PRO A 21 -5.96 -2.70 15.10
N ASN A 22 -6.96 -3.56 14.87
CA ASN A 22 -6.95 -4.93 15.37
C ASN A 22 -5.99 -5.75 14.51
N PHE A 23 -4.72 -5.72 14.86
CA PHE A 23 -3.64 -6.37 14.14
C PHE A 23 -3.47 -7.87 14.48
N ASN A 24 -4.47 -8.52 15.09
CA ASN A 24 -4.36 -9.93 15.50
C ASN A 24 -4.23 -10.96 14.35
N HIS A 25 -4.00 -10.54 13.11
CA HIS A 25 -3.68 -11.44 12.02
C HIS A 25 -2.28 -11.17 11.45
N LYS A 26 -1.24 -11.54 12.22
CA LYS A 26 0.17 -11.58 11.81
C LYS A 26 0.35 -12.17 10.39
N ARG A 27 -0.44 -13.19 10.02
CA ARG A 27 -0.45 -13.81 8.69
C ARG A 27 -0.85 -12.87 7.55
N SER A 28 -1.87 -12.01 7.70
CA SER A 28 -2.30 -11.14 6.58
C SER A 28 -1.29 -10.03 6.32
N GLN A 29 -0.64 -9.51 7.37
CA GLN A 29 0.43 -8.52 7.23
C GLN A 29 1.69 -9.12 6.61
N GLU A 30 2.07 -10.34 7.00
CA GLU A 30 3.16 -11.10 6.38
C GLU A 30 2.87 -11.38 4.89
N ASP A 31 1.65 -11.78 4.55
CA ASP A 31 1.25 -12.00 3.15
C ASP A 31 1.35 -10.71 2.33
N TYR A 32 0.83 -9.59 2.83
CA TYR A 32 0.96 -8.30 2.15
C TYR A 32 2.42 -7.84 2.00
N ASN A 33 3.24 -7.97 3.05
CA ASN A 33 4.66 -7.62 3.02
C ASN A 33 5.39 -8.44 1.96
N LYS A 34 5.13 -9.75 1.91
CA LYS A 34 5.72 -10.64 0.92
C LYS A 34 5.36 -10.21 -0.50
N ILE A 35 4.10 -9.86 -0.76
CA ILE A 35 3.69 -9.43 -2.10
C ILE A 35 4.35 -8.08 -2.47
N ILE A 36 4.53 -7.15 -1.53
CA ILE A 36 5.27 -5.90 -1.77
C ILE A 36 6.75 -6.18 -2.05
N GLU A 37 7.40 -7.03 -1.27
CA GLU A 37 8.81 -7.38 -1.46
C GLU A 37 9.05 -8.08 -2.81
N GLU A 38 8.18 -9.01 -3.18
CA GLU A 38 8.19 -9.66 -4.49
C GLU A 38 8.00 -8.62 -5.60
N THR A 39 7.02 -7.72 -5.44
CA THR A 39 6.78 -6.62 -6.38
C THR A 39 8.02 -5.73 -6.50
N GLU A 40 8.59 -5.26 -5.41
CA GLU A 40 9.79 -4.41 -5.44
C GLU A 40 10.98 -5.11 -6.08
N ARG A 41 11.17 -6.42 -5.83
CA ARG A 41 12.25 -7.20 -6.44
C ARG A 41 12.09 -7.27 -7.97
N GLU A 42 10.89 -7.58 -8.43
CA GLU A 42 10.60 -7.70 -9.86
C GLU A 42 10.65 -6.34 -10.57
N LEU A 43 10.19 -5.27 -9.90
CA LEU A 43 10.29 -3.91 -10.39
C LEU A 43 11.76 -3.48 -10.55
N ARG A 44 12.63 -3.81 -9.59
CA ARG A 44 14.07 -3.53 -9.66
C ARG A 44 14.72 -4.25 -10.83
N GLN A 45 14.34 -5.49 -11.13
CA GLN A 45 14.86 -6.23 -12.28
C GLN A 45 14.47 -5.53 -13.59
N VAL A 46 13.19 -5.20 -13.75
CA VAL A 46 12.70 -4.50 -14.95
C VAL A 46 13.32 -3.10 -15.09
N GLN A 47 13.45 -2.36 -13.98
CA GLN A 47 14.13 -1.07 -13.96
C GLN A 47 15.61 -1.18 -14.32
N THR A 48 16.30 -2.23 -13.89
CA THR A 48 17.73 -2.43 -14.22
C THR A 48 17.91 -2.64 -15.73
N MET A 49 17.06 -3.47 -16.34
CA MET A 49 17.07 -3.68 -17.79
C MET A 49 16.71 -2.41 -18.57
N LEU A 50 15.72 -1.65 -18.09
CA LEU A 50 15.35 -0.35 -18.67
C LEU A 50 16.46 0.70 -18.51
N ASN A 51 17.12 0.77 -17.35
CA ASN A 51 18.19 1.73 -17.08
C ASN A 51 19.36 1.62 -18.05
N GLN A 52 19.64 0.40 -18.54
CA GLN A 52 20.69 0.14 -19.53
C GLN A 52 20.29 0.59 -20.95
N LYS A 53 18.99 0.79 -21.21
CA LYS A 53 18.43 1.05 -22.54
C LYS A 53 17.87 2.45 -22.70
N LEU A 54 17.54 3.12 -21.60
CA LEU A 54 16.99 4.47 -21.57
C LEU A 54 18.08 5.48 -21.23
N ASN A 55 17.92 6.71 -21.72
CA ASN A 55 18.79 7.82 -21.33
C ASN A 55 18.47 8.32 -19.91
N ARG A 56 19.33 9.19 -19.39
CA ARG A 56 19.24 9.71 -18.01
C ARG A 56 17.89 10.35 -17.68
N VAL A 57 17.34 11.17 -18.59
CA VAL A 57 16.06 11.87 -18.37
C VAL A 57 14.91 10.87 -18.34
N GLN A 58 14.95 9.89 -19.24
CA GLN A 58 13.95 8.84 -19.35
C GLN A 58 13.95 7.94 -18.11
N ASN A 59 15.13 7.60 -17.58
CA ASN A 59 15.27 6.87 -16.33
C ASN A 59 14.70 7.61 -15.12
N GLU A 60 14.87 8.93 -15.05
CA GLU A 60 14.27 9.73 -13.97
C GLU A 60 12.74 9.77 -14.04
N ILE A 61 12.15 9.91 -15.24
CA ILE A 61 10.68 9.83 -15.42
C ILE A 61 10.18 8.42 -15.05
N LEU A 62 10.90 7.39 -15.51
CA LEU A 62 10.98 6.02 -15.01
C LEU A 62 10.67 5.89 -13.52
N LYS A 63 11.67 6.34 -12.78
CA LYS A 63 11.78 6.25 -11.34
C LYS A 63 10.65 7.00 -10.63
N ILE A 64 10.30 8.20 -11.09
CA ILE A 64 9.19 8.99 -10.53
C ILE A 64 7.87 8.24 -10.63
N CYS A 65 7.55 7.68 -11.81
CA CYS A 65 6.30 6.96 -12.02
C CYS A 65 6.20 5.71 -11.14
N VAL A 66 7.26 4.91 -11.10
CA VAL A 66 7.32 3.69 -10.27
C VAL A 66 7.19 4.03 -8.79
N ASN A 67 7.95 5.00 -8.29
CA ASN A 67 7.91 5.39 -6.88
C ASN A 67 6.52 5.88 -6.47
N LYS A 68 5.84 6.63 -7.34
CA LYS A 68 4.48 7.12 -7.05
C LYS A 68 3.43 6.01 -7.04
N ILE A 69 3.60 4.97 -7.86
CA ILE A 69 2.74 3.78 -7.81
C ILE A 69 3.00 2.98 -6.54
N LEU A 70 4.27 2.78 -6.16
CA LEU A 70 4.64 2.12 -4.91
C LEU A 70 4.13 2.86 -3.67
N GLU A 71 4.17 4.19 -3.67
CA GLU A 71 3.57 5.02 -2.61
C GLU A 71 2.05 4.78 -2.48
N VAL A 72 1.36 4.55 -3.60
CA VAL A 72 -0.06 4.19 -3.57
C VAL A 72 -0.26 2.78 -3.00
N PHE A 73 0.58 1.81 -3.33
CA PHE A 73 0.49 0.47 -2.76
C PHE A 73 0.77 0.46 -1.26
N ARG A 74 1.82 1.14 -0.82
CA ARG A 74 2.10 1.35 0.61
C ARG A 74 0.93 2.05 1.29
N TYR A 75 0.30 3.03 0.65
CA TYR A 75 -0.92 3.64 1.20
C TYR A 75 -2.07 2.64 1.34
N TYR A 76 -2.39 1.82 0.35
CA TYR A 76 -3.49 0.83 0.50
C TYR A 76 -3.16 -0.25 1.55
N PHE A 77 -1.88 -0.43 1.84
CA PHE A 77 -1.40 -1.33 2.88
C PHE A 77 -1.41 -0.69 4.28
N ASP A 78 -1.03 0.58 4.39
CA ASP A 78 -0.97 1.34 5.65
C ASP A 78 -2.32 1.99 6.02
N ALA A 79 -3.16 2.28 5.03
CA ALA A 79 -4.44 2.95 5.21
C ALA A 79 -5.58 1.94 5.23
N PHE A 80 -6.15 1.77 6.41
CA PHE A 80 -7.37 1.03 6.73
C PHE A 80 -8.59 1.59 5.99
N THR A 81 -8.71 1.33 4.69
CA THR A 81 -9.81 1.92 3.93
C THR A 81 -10.93 0.92 3.66
N TRP A 82 -11.97 1.00 4.48
CA TRP A 82 -13.26 0.33 4.23
C TRP A 82 -13.86 0.71 2.87
N LYS A 83 -13.40 1.80 2.27
CA LYS A 83 -13.74 2.30 0.93
C LYS A 83 -12.48 2.74 0.18
N GLU A 84 -12.38 2.38 -1.10
CA GLU A 84 -11.28 2.81 -1.99
C GLU A 84 -11.00 4.33 -1.84
N ASN A 85 -9.75 4.69 -1.52
CA ASN A 85 -9.35 6.10 -1.50
C ASN A 85 -9.34 6.65 -2.93
N LYS A 86 -10.35 7.48 -3.25
CA LYS A 86 -10.52 8.08 -4.59
C LYS A 86 -9.29 8.85 -5.07
N GLN A 87 -8.58 9.56 -4.18
CA GLN A 87 -7.39 10.33 -4.53
C GLN A 87 -6.21 9.41 -4.89
N LYS A 88 -5.97 8.37 -4.08
CA LYS A 88 -4.88 7.41 -4.32
C LYS A 88 -5.18 6.53 -5.53
N ASN A 89 -6.43 6.15 -5.78
CA ASN A 89 -6.84 5.51 -7.03
C ASN A 89 -6.62 6.42 -8.25
N ARG A 90 -6.94 7.72 -8.15
CA ARG A 90 -6.67 8.69 -9.23
C ARG A 90 -5.17 8.80 -9.50
N LEU A 91 -4.33 8.85 -8.46
CA LEU A 91 -2.87 8.84 -8.61
C LEU A 91 -2.39 7.57 -9.31
N PHE A 92 -2.83 6.40 -8.86
CA PHE A 92 -2.48 5.13 -9.52
C PHE A 92 -2.85 5.13 -11.00
N LYS A 93 -4.11 5.45 -11.33
CA LYS A 93 -4.59 5.52 -12.72
C LYS A 93 -3.79 6.53 -13.55
N ARG A 94 -3.44 7.69 -12.97
CA ARG A 94 -2.61 8.70 -13.63
C ARG A 94 -1.24 8.13 -13.96
N TYR A 95 -0.52 7.57 -13.00
CA TYR A 95 0.84 7.09 -13.25
C TYR A 95 0.89 5.82 -14.12
N ILE A 96 -0.12 4.96 -14.08
CA ILE A 96 -0.28 3.88 -15.07
C ILE A 96 -0.47 4.45 -16.48
N ARG A 97 -1.25 5.52 -16.63
CA ARG A 97 -1.41 6.20 -17.93
C ARG A 97 -0.10 6.84 -18.38
N GLU A 98 0.65 7.48 -17.48
CA GLU A 98 1.99 8.01 -17.79
C GLU A 98 2.93 6.90 -18.26
N LEU A 99 2.98 5.74 -17.60
CA LEU A 99 3.76 4.58 -18.04
C LEU A 99 3.31 4.06 -19.41
N LYS A 100 2.00 4.01 -19.68
CA LYS A 100 1.47 3.64 -21.01
C LYS A 100 1.82 4.68 -22.08
N ASN A 101 1.83 5.96 -21.73
CA ASN A 101 2.16 7.05 -22.64
C ASN A 101 3.67 7.18 -22.86
N PHE A 102 4.47 6.70 -21.92
CA PHE A 102 5.91 6.51 -22.08
C PHE A 102 6.17 5.77 -23.41
N LYS A 103 5.42 4.70 -23.69
CA LYS A 103 5.42 3.93 -24.96
C LYS A 103 5.37 4.76 -26.25
N LYS A 104 4.76 5.95 -26.23
CA LYS A 104 4.52 6.78 -27.43
C LYS A 104 5.60 7.83 -27.72
N LYS A 105 6.57 8.08 -26.82
CA LYS A 105 7.49 9.23 -26.93
C LYS A 105 8.98 8.88 -27.16
N TYR A 106 9.33 7.61 -27.39
CA TYR A 106 10.74 7.20 -27.53
C TYR A 106 11.25 7.29 -28.97
N PHE A 107 11.79 8.47 -29.31
CA PHE A 107 12.74 8.66 -30.40
C PHE A 107 14.14 8.28 -29.89
N GLY A 108 14.83 7.34 -30.54
CA GLY A 108 16.30 7.29 -30.45
C GLY A 108 17.01 5.93 -30.50
N THR A 109 16.35 4.80 -30.29
CA THR A 109 17.03 3.48 -30.33
C THR A 109 16.52 2.62 -31.48
N GLY A 110 17.33 1.66 -31.94
CA GLY A 110 16.99 0.77 -33.05
C GLY A 110 15.68 0.01 -32.80
N LYS A 111 15.03 -0.49 -33.86
CA LYS A 111 13.72 -1.16 -33.78
C LYS A 111 13.66 -2.24 -32.68
N ASN A 112 14.68 -3.09 -32.61
CA ASN A 112 14.76 -4.18 -31.63
C ASN A 112 14.80 -3.68 -30.17
N ASP A 113 15.50 -2.57 -29.89
CA ASP A 113 15.54 -2.00 -28.54
C ASP A 113 14.19 -1.38 -28.16
N ARG A 114 13.47 -0.78 -29.12
CA ARG A 114 12.12 -0.27 -28.87
C ARG A 114 11.14 -1.39 -28.55
N ASP A 115 11.16 -2.46 -29.35
CA ASP A 115 10.29 -3.62 -29.13
C ASP A 115 10.56 -4.24 -27.75
N LEU A 116 11.84 -4.36 -27.35
CA LEU A 116 12.22 -4.84 -26.02
C LEU A 116 11.78 -3.89 -24.89
N ILE A 117 11.99 -2.57 -25.04
CA ILE A 117 11.53 -1.57 -24.06
C ILE A 117 10.01 -1.64 -23.91
N ASP A 118 9.28 -1.76 -25.01
CA ASP A 118 7.83 -1.85 -25.03
C ASP A 118 7.34 -3.11 -24.29
N GLU A 119 7.96 -4.26 -24.55
CA GLU A 119 7.66 -5.51 -23.85
C GLU A 119 7.92 -5.38 -22.34
N LEU A 120 9.05 -4.80 -21.95
CA LEU A 120 9.41 -4.60 -20.55
C LEU A 120 8.44 -3.63 -19.84
N MET A 121 8.02 -2.57 -20.51
CA MET A 121 7.03 -1.61 -20.01
C MET A 121 5.64 -2.24 -19.87
N GLU A 122 5.23 -3.09 -20.81
CA GLU A 122 3.96 -3.82 -20.70
C GLU A 122 3.98 -4.82 -19.54
N LYS A 123 5.06 -5.59 -19.38
CA LYS A 123 5.26 -6.47 -18.23
C LYS A 123 5.17 -5.69 -16.91
N LEU A 124 5.81 -4.53 -16.85
CA LEU A 124 5.78 -3.64 -15.69
C LEU A 124 4.36 -3.19 -15.33
N ILE A 125 3.62 -2.68 -16.31
CA ILE A 125 2.23 -2.23 -16.15
C ILE A 125 1.33 -3.39 -15.73
N HIS A 126 1.49 -4.55 -16.36
CA HIS A 126 0.69 -5.74 -16.05
C HIS A 126 0.89 -6.16 -14.58
N ARG A 127 2.13 -6.19 -14.10
CA ARG A 127 2.45 -6.48 -12.69
C ARG A 127 1.77 -5.50 -11.75
N PHE A 128 1.85 -4.19 -12.01
CA PHE A 128 1.16 -3.19 -11.19
C PHE A 128 -0.36 -3.39 -11.14
N LEU A 129 -0.99 -3.75 -12.26
CA LEU A 129 -2.43 -4.00 -12.32
C LEU A 129 -2.84 -5.30 -11.61
N LYS A 130 -2.03 -6.35 -11.71
CA LYS A 130 -2.21 -7.59 -10.95
C LYS A 130 -2.15 -7.31 -9.45
N GLN A 131 -1.13 -6.56 -9.02
CA GLN A 131 -0.93 -6.21 -7.61
C GLN A 131 -2.11 -5.45 -7.02
N LYS A 132 -2.62 -4.45 -7.75
CA LYS A 132 -3.81 -3.72 -7.33
C LYS A 132 -5.01 -4.65 -7.08
N ARG A 133 -5.20 -5.67 -7.94
CA ARG A 133 -6.31 -6.63 -7.80
C ARG A 133 -6.15 -7.52 -6.57
N GLU A 134 -4.95 -8.03 -6.32
CA GLU A 134 -4.67 -8.88 -5.16
C GLU A 134 -4.90 -8.13 -3.84
N ILE A 135 -4.48 -6.87 -3.77
CA ILE A 135 -4.74 -6.01 -2.60
C ILE A 135 -6.25 -5.85 -2.36
N ILE A 136 -7.03 -5.57 -3.41
CA ILE A 136 -8.50 -5.41 -3.30
C ILE A 136 -9.16 -6.72 -2.85
N GLN A 137 -8.74 -7.87 -3.40
CA GLN A 137 -9.30 -9.17 -3.01
C GLN A 137 -8.99 -9.50 -1.54
N LEU A 138 -7.81 -9.14 -1.06
CA LEU A 138 -7.45 -9.34 0.34
C LEU A 138 -8.26 -8.42 1.27
N GLU A 139 -8.48 -7.15 0.88
CA GLU A 139 -9.40 -6.26 1.60
C GLU A 139 -10.84 -6.82 1.67
N GLU A 140 -11.34 -7.40 0.57
CA GLU A 140 -12.67 -8.02 0.53
C GLU A 140 -12.76 -9.25 1.44
N LYS A 141 -11.74 -10.11 1.46
CA LYS A 141 -11.64 -11.27 2.37
C LYS A 141 -11.63 -10.85 3.85
N LEU A 142 -10.95 -9.76 4.17
CA LEU A 142 -10.91 -9.21 5.53
C LEU A 142 -12.28 -8.65 5.97
N LYS A 143 -13.03 -8.03 5.05
CA LYS A 143 -14.40 -7.55 5.32
C LYS A 143 -15.38 -8.70 5.54
N SER A 144 -15.27 -9.77 4.75
CA SER A 144 -16.21 -10.91 4.82
C SER A 144 -15.99 -11.81 6.03
N SER A 145 -14.79 -11.83 6.61
CA SER A 145 -14.43 -12.64 7.77
C SER A 145 -14.91 -12.09 9.12
N LYS A 146 -15.72 -11.01 9.14
CA LYS A 146 -16.23 -10.32 10.37
C LYS A 146 -15.14 -9.94 11.38
N ILE A 147 -13.90 -9.81 10.93
CA ILE A 147 -12.80 -9.33 11.76
C ILE A 147 -13.05 -7.84 11.99
N ALA A 148 -13.24 -7.45 13.25
CA ALA A 148 -13.35 -6.05 13.60
C ALA A 148 -12.02 -5.36 13.24
N PRO A 149 -12.03 -4.28 12.44
CA PRO A 149 -10.83 -3.64 11.92
C PRO A 149 -10.06 -2.89 13.02
N PHE A 150 -10.73 -2.62 14.14
CA PHE A 150 -10.22 -1.92 15.29
C PHE A 150 -10.53 -2.75 16.53
N GLU A 151 -9.59 -2.73 17.46
CA GLU A 151 -9.81 -3.14 18.84
C GLU A 151 -9.70 -1.89 19.72
N ASP A 152 -10.54 -1.84 20.75
CA ASP A 152 -10.50 -0.77 21.72
C ASP A 152 -9.34 -1.05 22.68
N THR A 153 -8.33 -0.18 22.69
CA THR A 153 -7.27 -0.18 23.72
C THR A 153 -7.55 0.89 24.74
N ILE A 154 -7.24 0.60 25.99
CA ILE A 154 -7.45 1.50 27.12
C ILE A 154 -6.12 2.14 27.48
N GLU A 155 -5.99 3.45 27.22
CA GLU A 155 -4.88 4.25 27.76
C GLU A 155 -5.26 4.75 29.16
N ILE A 156 -4.55 4.31 30.19
CA ILE A 156 -4.75 4.81 31.56
C ILE A 156 -4.01 6.14 31.74
N ARG A 157 -4.79 7.18 32.06
CA ARG A 157 -4.32 8.57 32.22
C ARG A 157 -4.20 8.99 33.69
N ASP A 158 -4.93 8.33 34.58
CA ASP A 158 -4.86 8.54 36.02
C ASP A 158 -3.80 7.60 36.66
N ASN A 159 -2.75 8.18 37.25
CA ASN A 159 -1.70 7.43 37.93
C ASN A 159 -2.21 6.60 39.12
N LYS A 160 -3.36 6.96 39.71
CA LYS A 160 -3.99 6.15 40.78
C LYS A 160 -4.60 4.85 40.24
N ILE A 161 -4.97 4.82 38.96
CA ILE A 161 -5.45 3.60 38.29
C ILE A 161 -4.28 2.75 37.80
N ARG A 162 -3.16 3.35 37.34
CA ARG A 162 -1.97 2.59 36.92
C ARG A 162 -1.47 1.65 38.02
N LYS A 163 -1.41 2.12 39.26
CA LYS A 163 -1.01 1.34 40.45
C LYS A 163 -1.94 0.17 40.82
N LEU A 164 -3.10 0.04 40.18
CA LEU A 164 -4.05 -1.06 40.39
C LEU A 164 -4.00 -2.10 39.26
N VAL A 165 -3.23 -1.85 38.21
CA VAL A 165 -3.16 -2.67 36.98
C VAL A 165 -1.77 -3.28 36.78
N ASP A 166 -0.73 -2.68 37.37
CA ASP A 166 0.57 -3.34 37.62
C ASP A 166 0.49 -4.27 38.83
#